data_AF-A0A6N4AAF3-F1
#
_entry.id   AF-A0A6N4AAF3-F1
#
_cell.length_a   1.000
_cell.length_b   1.000
_cell.length_c   1.000
_cell.angle_alpha   90.00
_cell.angle_beta   90.00
_cell.angle_gamma   90.00
#
_symmetry.space_group_name_H-M   'P 1'
#
loop_
_entity.id
_entity.type
_entity.pdbx_description
1 polymer ?
#
loop_
_entity_poly.entity_id
_entity_poly.type
_entity_poly.pdbx_seq_one_letter_code
_entity_poly.pdbx_strand_id
1 'polypeptide(L)'
;MLGGNSRTGFKIDLPPNTVEWYYAFTTEPYKNNTQNLLLEYQLRSLLQTTGISGGLLSLIKIPTGQGLIDIYLTDKNGYDSFFEKDFFGTWKYISPGYTIEGSRKNAKDAKVKIDDLKTGSHFLVIRNTSATTGVNVKLEAVAIVEEVTTDLSTWDKKTKDLLFNNLRTDMKNAFYQYNDDKIDEITGCVVTKFTADLKPTDISTLAEYEIKAIIKKYLTECNL
;
A
#
# COMPACT_ATOMS: atom_id res chain seq x y z
N MET A 1 -9.89 34.65 12.72
CA MET A 1 -9.77 33.19 12.62
C MET A 1 -8.56 32.87 11.74
N LEU A 2 -7.51 32.29 12.30
CA LEU A 2 -6.30 31.89 11.55
C LEU A 2 -6.61 30.56 10.85
N GLY A 3 -7.11 30.67 9.61
CA GLY A 3 -7.68 29.55 8.84
C GLY A 3 -6.68 28.89 7.90
N GLY A 4 -5.96 27.89 8.41
CA GLY A 4 -5.20 26.93 7.60
C GLY A 4 -5.49 25.50 8.08
N ASN A 5 -5.55 24.54 7.15
CA ASN A 5 -5.68 23.12 7.50
C ASN A 5 -4.39 22.65 8.19
N SER A 6 -4.40 22.63 9.52
CA SER A 6 -3.27 22.18 10.35
C SER A 6 -3.16 20.65 10.46
N ARG A 7 -4.10 19.91 9.85
CA ARG A 7 -4.21 18.46 9.89
C ARG A 7 -4.50 17.88 8.51
N THR A 8 -3.89 16.75 8.21
CA THR A 8 -4.19 15.92 7.03
C THR A 8 -4.00 14.45 7.36
N GLY A 9 -4.49 13.54 6.52
CA GLY A 9 -4.40 12.11 6.75
C GLY A 9 -4.43 11.32 5.45
N PHE A 10 -3.72 10.19 5.44
CA PHE A 10 -3.58 9.31 4.28
C PHE A 10 -3.91 7.88 4.69
N LYS A 11 -4.75 7.20 3.91
CA LYS A 11 -5.00 5.77 4.03
C LYS A 11 -3.90 5.01 3.30
N ILE A 12 -3.36 3.99 3.95
CA ILE A 12 -2.38 3.05 3.41
C ILE A 12 -3.04 1.68 3.38
N ASP A 13 -3.34 1.20 2.19
CA ASP A 13 -3.86 -0.16 1.98
C ASP A 13 -2.68 -1.09 1.69
N LEU A 14 -2.40 -2.00 2.63
CA LEU A 14 -1.27 -2.92 2.48
C LEU A 14 -1.61 -4.02 1.47
N PRO A 15 -0.76 -4.26 0.46
CA PRO A 15 -0.94 -5.38 -0.45
C PRO A 15 -0.90 -6.73 0.28
N PRO A 16 -1.50 -7.79 -0.30
CA PRO A 16 -1.34 -9.15 0.20
C PRO A 16 0.14 -9.54 0.28
N ASN A 17 0.47 -10.43 1.23
CA ASN A 17 1.82 -10.94 1.47
C ASN A 17 2.87 -9.86 1.82
N THR A 18 2.45 -8.71 2.34
CA THR A 18 3.39 -7.72 2.87
C THR A 18 4.22 -8.34 4.00
N VAL A 19 5.54 -8.30 3.87
CA VAL A 19 6.49 -8.77 4.90
C VAL A 19 6.82 -7.64 5.86
N GLU A 20 7.01 -6.46 5.30
CA GLU A 20 7.33 -5.21 5.98
C GLU A 20 7.03 -4.06 5.03
N TRP A 21 6.82 -2.87 5.58
CA TRP A 21 6.64 -1.66 4.79
C TRP A 21 7.34 -0.49 5.44
N TYR A 22 7.54 0.53 4.63
CA TYR A 22 8.33 1.70 4.95
C TYR A 22 7.52 2.94 4.64
N TYR A 23 7.69 3.98 5.44
CA TYR A 23 7.40 5.32 4.99
C TYR A 23 8.57 6.23 5.27
N ALA A 24 8.72 7.24 4.42
CA ALA A 24 9.66 8.31 4.64
C ALA A 24 8.98 9.65 4.37
N PHE A 25 9.38 10.65 5.14
CA PHE A 25 8.94 12.02 4.88
C PHE A 25 10.06 13.03 5.09
N THR A 26 9.90 14.17 4.43
CA THR A 26 10.66 15.39 4.71
C THR A 26 9.72 16.59 4.64
N THR A 27 10.10 17.66 5.32
CA THR A 27 9.33 18.89 5.41
C THR A 27 10.09 20.05 4.78
N GLU A 28 9.37 20.87 4.02
CA GLU A 28 9.90 22.08 3.43
C GLU A 28 9.10 23.28 3.90
N PRO A 29 9.72 24.47 4.01
CA PRO A 29 8.95 25.70 4.10
C PRO A 29 7.99 25.78 2.91
N TYR A 30 6.91 26.56 3.01
CA TYR A 30 5.87 26.69 1.98
C TYR A 30 6.35 27.03 0.54
N LYS A 31 7.65 27.29 0.32
CA LYS A 31 8.26 27.42 -1.01
C LYS A 31 8.55 26.04 -1.63
N ASN A 32 7.94 25.79 -2.77
CA ASN A 32 8.08 24.56 -3.55
C ASN A 32 9.53 24.27 -3.93
N ASN A 33 10.11 23.22 -3.37
CA ASN A 33 11.31 22.59 -3.92
C ASN A 33 10.90 21.25 -4.56
N THR A 34 11.54 20.85 -5.66
CA THR A 34 11.10 19.72 -6.52
C THR A 34 11.77 18.37 -6.21
N GLN A 35 12.45 18.23 -5.07
CA GLN A 35 13.17 17.00 -4.75
C GLN A 35 12.22 15.86 -4.32
N ASN A 36 12.18 14.76 -5.07
CA ASN A 36 11.43 13.53 -4.73
C ASN A 36 12.20 12.66 -3.73
N LEU A 37 11.51 11.85 -2.92
CA LEU A 37 12.18 10.97 -1.95
C LEU A 37 12.71 9.69 -2.63
N LEU A 38 12.04 9.23 -3.69
CA LEU A 38 12.44 8.06 -4.48
C LEU A 38 12.66 6.80 -3.61
N LEU A 39 11.86 6.67 -2.55
CA LEU A 39 11.96 5.61 -1.54
C LEU A 39 11.87 4.23 -2.19
N GLU A 40 10.94 4.06 -3.13
CA GLU A 40 10.74 2.81 -3.87
C GLU A 40 12.01 2.41 -4.64
N TYR A 41 12.60 3.33 -5.40
CA TYR A 41 13.80 3.07 -6.19
C TYR A 41 15.00 2.71 -5.29
N GLN A 42 15.15 3.43 -4.17
CA GLN A 42 16.20 3.15 -3.19
C GLN A 42 16.02 1.76 -2.58
N LEU A 43 14.81 1.39 -2.17
CA LEU A 43 14.52 0.06 -1.62
C LEU A 43 14.78 -1.06 -2.65
N ARG A 44 14.34 -0.89 -3.89
CA ARG A 44 14.60 -1.86 -4.98
C ARG A 44 16.10 -2.08 -5.20
N SER A 45 16.89 -1.01 -5.26
CA SER A 45 18.34 -1.09 -5.44
C SER A 45 19.03 -1.80 -4.27
N LEU A 46 18.56 -1.57 -3.03
CA LEU A 46 19.11 -2.21 -1.84
C LEU A 46 18.77 -3.70 -1.75
N LEU A 47 17.54 -4.08 -2.09
CA LEU A 47 17.11 -5.48 -2.08
C LEU A 47 17.92 -6.34 -3.07
N GLN A 48 18.23 -5.80 -4.25
CA GLN A 48 19.04 -6.50 -5.25
C GLN A 48 20.49 -6.74 -4.81
N THR A 49 21.02 -5.91 -3.90
CA THR A 49 22.44 -5.89 -3.54
C THR A 49 22.76 -6.57 -2.22
N THR A 50 21.81 -6.63 -1.28
CA THR A 50 22.11 -7.01 0.11
C THR A 50 21.33 -8.21 0.65
N GLY A 51 20.31 -8.71 -0.05
CA GLY A 51 19.32 -9.60 0.55
C GLY A 51 18.56 -8.91 1.70
N ILE A 52 17.38 -9.39 2.08
CA ILE A 52 16.58 -8.76 3.14
C ILE A 52 17.33 -8.91 4.48
N SER A 53 18.10 -7.89 4.88
CA SER A 53 18.81 -7.84 6.16
C SER A 53 18.51 -6.52 6.87
N GLY A 54 18.47 -6.55 8.21
CA GLY A 54 17.89 -5.50 9.07
C GLY A 54 18.55 -4.11 9.06
N GLY A 55 19.37 -3.77 8.06
CA GLY A 55 20.10 -2.51 7.95
C GLY A 55 19.62 -1.53 6.86
N LEU A 56 18.60 -1.87 6.05
CA LEU A 56 18.19 -1.09 4.87
C LEU A 56 17.92 0.40 5.17
N LEU A 57 17.31 0.71 6.32
CA LEU A 57 16.98 2.09 6.69
C LEU A 57 18.18 3.04 6.71
N SER A 58 19.36 2.55 7.08
CA SER A 58 20.57 3.37 7.18
C SER A 58 21.06 3.88 5.83
N LEU A 59 20.79 3.13 4.75
CA LEU A 59 21.25 3.39 3.40
C LEU A 59 20.30 4.29 2.60
N ILE A 60 19.03 4.36 3.01
CA ILE A 60 18.03 5.25 2.42
C ILE A 60 18.41 6.71 2.74
N LYS A 61 18.50 7.54 1.71
CA LYS A 61 18.79 8.97 1.79
C LYS A 61 17.49 9.75 1.61
N ILE A 62 17.22 10.66 2.53
CA ILE A 62 16.12 11.63 2.42
C ILE A 62 16.65 13.04 2.69
N PRO A 63 16.07 14.09 2.08
CA PRO A 63 16.44 15.46 2.37
C PRO A 63 16.17 15.81 3.83
N THR A 64 17.03 16.63 4.43
CA THR A 64 16.81 17.18 5.78
C THR A 64 15.63 18.13 5.76
N GLY A 65 14.66 17.89 6.64
CA GLY A 65 13.48 18.72 6.74
C GLY A 65 13.73 20.02 7.49
N GLN A 66 12.81 20.96 7.36
CA GLN A 66 12.92 22.29 7.95
C GLN A 66 11.75 22.66 8.86
N GLY A 67 10.57 22.07 8.67
CA GLY A 67 9.37 22.33 9.47
C GLY A 67 9.08 21.22 10.48
N LEU A 68 8.62 21.55 11.67
CA LEU A 68 8.23 20.54 12.66
C LEU A 68 6.80 20.07 12.40
N ILE A 69 6.62 18.76 12.33
CA ILE A 69 5.31 18.11 12.27
C ILE A 69 5.25 16.96 13.28
N ASP A 70 4.03 16.56 13.60
CA ASP A 70 3.76 15.23 14.13
C ASP A 70 3.13 14.37 13.05
N ILE A 71 3.53 13.10 12.99
CA ILE A 71 2.89 12.06 12.17
C ILE A 71 2.57 10.87 13.07
N TYR A 72 1.32 10.40 13.01
CA TYR A 72 0.82 9.30 13.81
C TYR A 72 0.36 8.17 12.89
N LEU A 73 0.85 6.96 13.14
CA LEU A 73 0.32 5.74 12.55
C LEU A 73 -0.87 5.26 13.37
N THR A 74 -2.03 5.13 12.75
CA THR A 74 -3.28 4.79 13.42
C THR A 74 -4.11 3.78 12.63
N ASP A 75 -5.04 3.15 13.32
CA ASP A 75 -6.19 2.47 12.73
C ASP A 75 -7.29 3.48 12.33
N LYS A 76 -8.45 2.98 11.91
CA LYS A 76 -9.61 3.81 11.53
C LYS A 76 -10.15 4.64 12.70
N ASN A 77 -10.15 4.11 13.91
CA ASN A 77 -10.70 4.80 15.08
C ASN A 77 -9.84 6.00 15.48
N GLY A 78 -8.51 5.85 15.48
CA GLY A 78 -7.64 6.99 15.74
C GLY A 78 -7.59 7.97 14.57
N TYR A 79 -7.79 7.54 13.31
CA TYR A 79 -8.01 8.45 12.19
C TYR A 79 -9.25 9.33 12.44
N ASP A 80 -10.39 8.71 12.77
CA ASP A 80 -11.64 9.44 13.02
C ASP A 80 -11.51 10.39 14.22
N SER A 81 -10.90 9.91 15.31
CA SER A 81 -10.64 10.72 16.50
C SER A 81 -9.73 11.92 16.17
N PHE A 82 -8.76 11.77 15.27
CA PHE A 82 -7.86 12.86 14.89
C PHE A 82 -8.58 14.01 14.16
N PHE A 83 -9.68 13.72 13.47
CA PHE A 83 -10.51 14.72 12.79
C PHE A 83 -11.76 15.11 13.57
N GLU A 84 -11.94 14.57 14.78
CA GLU A 84 -13.08 14.92 15.62
C GLU A 84 -12.94 16.36 16.15
N LYS A 85 -14.03 17.12 16.02
CA LYS A 85 -14.16 18.47 16.57
C LYS A 85 -15.17 18.47 17.71
N ASP A 86 -14.93 19.29 18.71
CA ASP A 86 -15.89 19.57 19.77
C ASP A 86 -17.04 20.45 19.28
N PHE A 87 -17.98 20.75 20.18
CA PHE A 87 -19.14 21.60 19.90
C PHE A 87 -18.75 23.01 19.41
N PHE A 88 -17.57 23.51 19.78
CA PHE A 88 -17.06 24.81 19.37
C PHE A 88 -16.26 24.78 18.05
N GLY A 89 -16.20 23.61 17.39
CA GLY A 89 -15.45 23.43 16.16
C GLY A 89 -13.93 23.35 16.36
N THR A 90 -13.47 23.19 17.60
CA THR A 90 -12.06 23.00 17.95
C THR A 90 -11.71 21.51 17.89
N TRP A 91 -10.49 21.18 17.51
CA TRP A 91 -10.04 19.80 17.51
C TRP A 91 -10.11 19.19 18.91
N LYS A 92 -10.90 18.13 19.07
CA LYS A 92 -11.14 17.49 20.37
C LYS A 92 -9.88 16.84 20.93
N TYR A 93 -9.05 16.25 20.07
CA TYR A 93 -7.82 15.58 20.46
C TYR A 93 -6.60 16.21 19.83
N ILE A 94 -5.52 16.35 20.60
CA ILE A 94 -4.21 16.82 20.14
C ILE A 94 -3.49 15.71 19.36
N SER A 95 -3.56 14.48 19.86
CA SER A 95 -3.06 13.25 19.24
C SER A 95 -4.13 12.15 19.35
N PRO A 96 -4.26 11.25 18.36
CA PRO A 96 -5.20 10.14 18.44
C PRO A 96 -4.64 8.99 19.29
N GLY A 97 -5.33 7.85 19.35
CA GLY A 97 -4.66 6.57 19.61
C GLY A 97 -3.75 6.22 18.42
N TYR A 98 -2.53 5.75 18.68
CA TYR A 98 -1.54 5.50 17.61
C TYR A 98 -0.53 4.42 18.00
N THR A 99 0.09 3.80 16.99
CA THR A 99 1.22 2.87 17.12
C THR A 99 2.52 3.65 17.26
N ILE A 100 3.26 3.45 18.34
CA ILE A 100 4.42 4.27 18.72
C ILE A 100 5.56 4.09 17.71
N GLU A 101 5.83 2.85 17.33
CA GLU A 101 6.89 2.41 16.44
C GLU A 101 6.78 3.10 15.06
N GLY A 102 5.53 3.23 14.58
CA GLY A 102 5.17 3.88 13.34
C GLY A 102 4.96 5.39 13.41
N SER A 103 5.12 6.04 14.57
CA SER A 103 4.79 7.46 14.75
C SER A 103 6.02 8.31 15.06
N ARG A 104 6.01 9.60 14.67
CA ARG A 104 7.07 10.56 14.99
C ARG A 104 6.47 11.89 15.43
N LYS A 105 6.97 12.44 16.54
CA LYS A 105 6.56 13.74 17.07
C LYS A 105 7.67 14.75 16.91
N ASN A 106 7.32 16.02 16.70
CA ASN A 106 8.27 17.12 16.53
C ASN A 106 9.44 16.76 15.58
N ALA A 107 9.11 16.13 14.46
CA ALA A 107 10.08 15.65 13.49
C ALA A 107 10.04 16.51 12.24
N LYS A 108 11.21 16.72 11.64
CA LYS A 108 11.37 17.45 10.37
C LYS A 108 11.42 16.50 9.19
N ASP A 109 11.97 15.33 9.42
CA ASP A 109 12.11 14.24 8.48
C ASP A 109 12.23 12.94 9.27
N ALA A 110 11.88 11.82 8.65
CA ALA A 110 12.17 10.50 9.20
C ALA A 110 12.07 9.42 8.12
N LYS A 111 12.73 8.29 8.42
CA LYS A 111 12.56 7.02 7.73
C LYS A 111 12.05 6.02 8.76
N VAL A 112 10.97 5.34 8.45
CA VAL A 112 10.30 4.44 9.40
C VAL A 112 10.05 3.12 8.71
N LYS A 113 10.46 2.04 9.40
CA LYS A 113 10.18 0.66 9.04
C LYS A 113 9.08 0.15 9.96
N ILE A 114 8.14 -0.63 9.40
CA ILE A 114 7.02 -1.24 10.10
C ILE A 114 6.96 -2.71 9.66
N ASP A 115 7.22 -3.63 10.58
CA ASP A 115 7.28 -5.08 10.32
C ASP A 115 6.41 -5.91 11.28
N ASP A 116 5.56 -5.25 12.06
CA ASP A 116 4.55 -5.84 12.94
C ASP A 116 3.12 -5.70 12.37
N LEU A 117 2.88 -4.66 11.57
CA LEU A 117 1.60 -4.39 10.89
C LEU A 117 1.70 -4.70 9.39
N LYS A 118 1.20 -5.87 8.99
CA LYS A 118 1.41 -6.45 7.65
C LYS A 118 0.16 -6.61 6.79
N THR A 119 -1.01 -6.31 7.34
CA THR A 119 -2.28 -6.60 6.66
C THR A 119 -3.31 -5.51 6.94
N GLY A 120 -4.18 -5.28 5.96
CA GLY A 120 -5.32 -4.37 6.11
C GLY A 120 -4.97 -2.92 5.82
N SER A 121 -5.84 -2.03 6.30
CA SER A 121 -5.74 -0.60 6.08
C SER A 121 -5.21 0.11 7.33
N HIS A 122 -4.15 0.88 7.17
CA HIS A 122 -3.60 1.76 8.20
C HIS A 122 -3.68 3.21 7.75
N PHE A 123 -3.49 4.15 8.67
CA PHE A 123 -3.59 5.57 8.39
C PHE A 123 -2.40 6.32 8.96
N LEU A 124 -1.84 7.21 8.15
CA LEU A 124 -0.85 8.19 8.60
C LEU A 124 -1.56 9.54 8.73
N VAL A 125 -1.70 10.04 9.94
CA VAL A 125 -2.29 11.36 10.19
C VAL A 125 -1.22 12.35 10.64
N ILE A 126 -1.24 13.53 10.03
CA ILE A 126 -0.18 14.54 10.13
C ILE A 126 -0.75 15.81 10.75
N ARG A 127 0.00 16.38 11.69
CA ARG A 127 -0.29 17.67 12.32
C ARG A 127 0.86 18.64 12.11
N ASN A 128 0.56 19.83 11.60
CA ASN A 128 1.48 20.95 11.67
C ASN A 128 1.51 21.49 13.11
N THR A 129 2.68 21.49 13.75
CA THR A 129 2.82 22.01 15.11
C THR A 129 2.90 23.54 15.16
N SER A 130 3.10 24.21 14.01
CA SER A 130 3.09 25.66 13.92
C SER A 130 1.67 26.21 13.73
N ALA A 131 1.33 27.23 14.52
CA ALA A 131 0.07 27.96 14.39
C ALA A 131 0.10 29.06 13.30
N THR A 132 1.29 29.45 12.84
CA THR A 132 1.49 30.65 12.01
C THR A 132 2.23 30.38 10.69
N THR A 133 2.83 29.20 10.55
CA THR A 133 3.66 28.86 9.38
C THR A 133 3.15 27.59 8.72
N GLY A 134 2.85 27.66 7.41
CA GLY A 134 2.56 26.48 6.61
C GLY A 134 3.81 25.65 6.36
N VAL A 135 3.64 24.33 6.38
CA VAL A 135 4.72 23.35 6.12
C VAL A 135 4.26 22.46 4.96
N ASN A 136 5.10 22.33 3.95
CA ASN A 136 4.91 21.35 2.88
C ASN A 136 5.52 20.02 3.33
N VAL A 137 4.78 18.93 3.17
CA VAL A 137 5.24 17.59 3.55
C VAL A 137 5.31 16.72 2.31
N LYS A 138 6.46 16.12 2.06
CA LYS A 138 6.61 15.05 1.07
C LYS A 138 6.62 13.74 1.84
N LEU A 139 5.77 12.80 1.43
CA LEU A 139 5.59 11.52 2.08
C LEU A 139 5.54 10.44 0.99
N GLU A 140 6.32 9.39 1.17
CA GLU A 140 6.25 8.18 0.34
C GLU A 140 6.10 6.97 1.28
N ALA A 141 5.24 6.02 0.90
CA ALA A 141 5.05 4.76 1.60
C ALA A 141 5.20 3.60 0.60
N VAL A 142 5.96 2.56 0.99
CA VAL A 142 6.33 1.44 0.12
C VAL A 142 6.25 0.15 0.91
N ALA A 143 5.53 -0.86 0.39
CA ALA A 143 5.47 -2.19 0.97
C ALA A 143 6.43 -3.14 0.25
N ILE A 144 7.12 -3.98 1.01
CA ILE A 144 7.84 -5.14 0.51
C ILE A 144 6.92 -6.34 0.69
N VAL A 145 6.61 -7.01 -0.42
CA VAL A 145 5.78 -8.21 -0.44
C VAL A 145 6.63 -9.43 -0.73
N GLU A 146 6.30 -10.55 -0.11
CA GLU A 146 6.86 -11.84 -0.47
C GLU A 146 6.29 -12.27 -1.82
N GLU A 147 7.17 -12.51 -2.78
CA GLU A 147 6.79 -13.13 -4.04
C GLU A 147 6.42 -14.58 -3.75
N VAL A 148 5.16 -14.94 -4.04
CA VAL A 148 4.75 -16.34 -4.01
C VAL A 148 5.38 -17.01 -5.21
N THR A 149 6.62 -17.49 -5.06
CA THR A 149 7.26 -18.36 -6.06
C THR A 149 6.42 -19.62 -6.11
N THR A 150 5.58 -19.67 -7.13
CA THR A 150 4.73 -20.81 -7.38
C THR A 150 5.61 -21.80 -8.12
N ASP A 151 5.73 -23.02 -7.60
CA ASP A 151 6.36 -24.10 -8.34
C ASP A 151 5.45 -24.41 -9.55
N LEU A 152 5.72 -23.75 -10.67
CA LEU A 152 5.02 -23.93 -11.94
C LEU A 152 5.40 -25.26 -12.62
N SER A 153 5.72 -26.30 -11.85
CA SER A 153 5.80 -27.67 -12.39
C SER A 153 4.43 -28.33 -12.44
N THR A 154 3.49 -27.97 -11.55
CA THR A 154 2.16 -28.61 -11.46
C THR A 154 1.04 -27.68 -11.03
N TRP A 155 -0.20 -27.98 -11.44
CA TRP A 155 -1.40 -27.32 -10.92
C TRP A 155 -1.78 -27.86 -9.55
N ASP A 156 -0.96 -27.62 -8.54
CA ASP A 156 -1.28 -27.98 -7.16
C ASP A 156 -2.41 -27.09 -6.58
N LYS A 157 -2.91 -27.46 -5.40
CA LYS A 157 -4.00 -26.71 -4.74
C LYS A 157 -3.62 -25.24 -4.52
N LYS A 158 -2.39 -24.99 -4.04
CA LYS A 158 -1.91 -23.65 -3.70
C LYS A 158 -1.88 -22.74 -4.94
N THR A 159 -1.41 -23.26 -6.07
CA THR A 159 -1.32 -22.56 -7.36
C THR A 159 -2.71 -22.24 -7.91
N LYS A 160 -3.63 -23.20 -7.84
CA LYS A 160 -5.02 -23.00 -8.26
C LYS A 160 -5.73 -21.95 -7.39
N ASP A 161 -5.53 -22.01 -6.09
CA ASP A 161 -6.11 -21.04 -5.14
C ASP A 161 -5.56 -19.62 -5.40
N LEU A 162 -4.27 -19.47 -5.71
CA LEU A 162 -3.67 -18.19 -6.06
C LEU A 162 -4.24 -17.62 -7.37
N LEU A 163 -4.29 -18.43 -8.43
CA LEU A 163 -4.86 -18.03 -9.72
C LEU A 163 -6.31 -17.61 -9.57
N PHE A 164 -7.10 -18.38 -8.81
CA PHE A 164 -8.49 -18.06 -8.50
C PHE A 164 -8.61 -16.72 -7.77
N ASN A 165 -7.86 -16.50 -6.70
CA ASN A 165 -7.95 -15.27 -5.91
C ASN A 165 -7.54 -14.01 -6.69
N ASN A 166 -6.50 -14.11 -7.53
CA ASN A 166 -6.07 -13.01 -8.38
C ASN A 166 -7.12 -12.67 -9.43
N LEU A 167 -7.61 -13.67 -10.17
CA LEU A 167 -8.63 -13.47 -11.20
C LEU A 167 -9.95 -12.97 -10.59
N ARG A 168 -10.33 -13.50 -9.42
CA ARG A 168 -11.50 -13.04 -8.66
C ARG A 168 -11.39 -11.55 -8.33
N THR A 169 -10.21 -11.10 -7.88
CA THR A 169 -9.96 -9.70 -7.55
C THR A 169 -10.11 -8.81 -8.78
N ASP A 170 -9.52 -9.21 -9.90
CA ASP A 170 -9.66 -8.49 -11.17
C ASP A 170 -11.11 -8.44 -11.65
N MET A 171 -11.84 -9.55 -11.53
CA MET A 171 -13.24 -9.62 -11.88
C MET A 171 -14.14 -8.75 -11.01
N LYS A 172 -13.90 -8.66 -9.70
CA LYS A 172 -14.63 -7.73 -8.83
C LYS A 172 -14.46 -6.28 -9.26
N ASN A 173 -13.25 -5.92 -9.70
CA ASN A 173 -12.97 -4.58 -10.19
C ASN A 173 -13.61 -4.31 -11.55
N ALA A 174 -13.63 -5.30 -12.44
CA ALA A 174 -14.18 -5.17 -13.79
C ALA A 174 -15.71 -5.28 -13.86
N PHE A 175 -16.32 -6.09 -12.99
CA PHE A 175 -17.75 -6.43 -12.96
C PHE A 175 -18.38 -6.07 -11.62
N TYR A 176 -18.21 -4.81 -11.20
CA TYR A 176 -18.69 -4.29 -9.91
C TYR A 176 -20.20 -4.47 -9.67
N GLN A 177 -20.98 -4.70 -10.72
CA GLN A 177 -22.42 -4.94 -10.67
C GLN A 177 -22.80 -6.38 -10.27
N TYR A 178 -21.87 -7.33 -10.29
CA TYR A 178 -22.13 -8.71 -9.92
C TYR A 178 -21.91 -8.93 -8.41
N ASN A 179 -22.72 -9.81 -7.82
CA ASN A 179 -22.51 -10.24 -6.44
C ASN A 179 -21.35 -11.25 -6.34
N ASP A 180 -20.86 -11.47 -5.12
CA ASP A 180 -19.74 -12.36 -4.86
C ASP A 180 -19.98 -13.78 -5.41
N ASP A 181 -21.19 -14.33 -5.27
CA ASP A 181 -21.51 -15.68 -5.76
C ASP A 181 -21.35 -15.80 -7.29
N LYS A 182 -21.81 -14.79 -8.05
CA LYS A 182 -21.68 -14.79 -9.52
C LYS A 182 -20.23 -14.58 -9.95
N ILE A 183 -19.48 -13.75 -9.23
CA ILE A 183 -18.04 -13.59 -9.43
C ILE A 183 -17.30 -14.91 -9.17
N ASP A 184 -17.65 -15.63 -8.12
CA ASP A 184 -17.01 -16.90 -7.75
C ASP A 184 -17.32 -18.00 -8.77
N GLU A 185 -18.56 -18.07 -9.26
CA GLU A 185 -18.99 -18.98 -10.31
C GLU A 185 -18.17 -18.78 -11.60
N ILE A 186 -18.13 -17.55 -12.11
CA ILE A 186 -17.42 -17.23 -13.36
C ILE A 186 -15.91 -17.46 -13.18
N THR A 187 -15.34 -17.03 -12.06
CA THR A 187 -13.91 -17.21 -11.76
C THR A 187 -13.57 -18.71 -11.73
N GLY A 188 -14.39 -19.50 -11.05
CA GLY A 188 -14.22 -20.96 -10.95
C GLY A 188 -14.26 -21.63 -12.32
N CYS A 189 -15.19 -21.23 -13.18
CA CYS A 189 -15.26 -21.73 -14.56
C CYS A 189 -13.99 -21.40 -15.36
N VAL A 190 -13.53 -20.15 -15.31
CA VAL A 190 -12.33 -19.71 -16.06
C VAL A 190 -11.08 -20.44 -15.57
N VAL A 191 -10.87 -20.53 -14.25
CA VAL A 191 -9.73 -21.27 -13.68
C VAL A 191 -9.78 -22.74 -14.06
N THR A 192 -10.97 -23.35 -14.07
CA THR A 192 -11.13 -24.75 -14.48
C THR A 192 -10.73 -24.96 -15.94
N LYS A 193 -11.21 -24.11 -16.86
CA LYS A 193 -10.81 -24.17 -18.28
C LYS A 193 -9.33 -23.92 -18.47
N PHE A 194 -8.80 -22.86 -17.83
CA PHE A 194 -7.41 -22.47 -17.95
C PHE A 194 -6.46 -23.59 -17.49
N THR A 195 -6.77 -24.23 -16.36
CA THR A 195 -5.93 -25.31 -15.81
C THR A 195 -6.14 -26.67 -16.48
N ALA A 196 -7.24 -26.84 -17.24
CA ALA A 196 -7.46 -28.01 -18.08
C ALA A 196 -6.74 -27.90 -19.44
N ASP A 197 -6.72 -26.70 -20.03
CA ASP A 197 -6.21 -26.47 -21.38
C ASP A 197 -4.70 -26.17 -21.41
N LEU A 198 -4.15 -25.58 -20.34
CA LEU A 198 -2.74 -25.18 -20.27
C LEU A 198 -2.05 -25.89 -19.12
N LYS A 199 -0.79 -26.28 -19.32
CA LYS A 199 0.12 -26.65 -18.24
C LYS A 199 0.84 -25.40 -17.72
N PRO A 200 1.30 -25.40 -16.46
CA PRO A 200 2.09 -24.30 -15.93
C PRO A 200 3.34 -23.96 -16.77
N THR A 201 3.98 -24.96 -17.39
CA THR A 201 5.10 -24.77 -18.30
C THR A 201 4.72 -24.00 -19.57
N ASP A 202 3.50 -24.19 -20.07
CA ASP A 202 3.03 -23.51 -21.28
C ASP A 202 2.92 -22.00 -21.03
N ILE A 203 2.52 -21.61 -19.81
CA ILE A 203 2.42 -20.20 -19.39
C ILE A 203 3.76 -19.49 -19.45
N SER A 204 4.84 -20.16 -19.04
CA SER A 204 6.19 -19.58 -19.04
C SER A 204 6.70 -19.23 -20.45
N THR A 205 6.06 -19.77 -21.48
CA THR A 205 6.40 -19.53 -22.89
C THR A 205 5.49 -18.51 -23.57
N LEU A 206 4.40 -18.09 -22.92
CA LEU A 206 3.41 -17.15 -23.46
C LEU A 206 3.74 -15.71 -23.05
N ALA A 207 3.57 -14.79 -23.99
CA ALA A 207 3.60 -13.36 -23.69
C ALA A 207 2.32 -12.92 -22.96
N GLU A 208 2.41 -11.83 -22.20
CA GLU A 208 1.29 -11.31 -21.40
C GLU A 208 0.01 -11.05 -22.23
N TYR A 209 0.15 -10.59 -23.48
CA TYR A 209 -0.99 -10.33 -24.36
C TYR A 209 -1.71 -11.62 -24.80
N GLU A 210 -0.97 -12.73 -24.92
CA GLU A 210 -1.52 -14.04 -25.29
C GLU A 210 -2.32 -14.62 -24.12
N ILE A 211 -1.77 -14.51 -22.91
CA ILE A 211 -2.46 -14.90 -21.67
C ILE A 211 -3.77 -14.11 -21.52
N LYS A 212 -3.73 -12.79 -21.74
CA LYS A 212 -4.93 -11.93 -21.70
C LYS A 212 -5.98 -12.33 -22.75
N ALA A 213 -5.55 -12.69 -23.96
CA ALA A 213 -6.47 -13.14 -25.02
C ALA A 213 -7.15 -14.47 -24.65
N ILE A 214 -6.39 -15.41 -24.07
CA ILE A 214 -6.90 -16.70 -23.59
C ILE A 214 -7.91 -16.51 -22.45
N ILE A 215 -7.57 -15.69 -21.44
CA ILE A 215 -8.48 -15.38 -20.33
C ILE A 215 -9.76 -14.72 -20.85
N LYS A 216 -9.66 -13.77 -21.79
CA LYS A 216 -10.82 -13.12 -22.40
C LYS A 216 -11.74 -14.11 -23.13
N LYS A 217 -11.15 -15.06 -23.86
CA LYS A 217 -11.89 -16.16 -24.50
C LYS A 217 -12.67 -16.96 -23.45
N TYR A 218 -12.01 -17.43 -22.40
CA TYR A 218 -12.67 -18.21 -21.34
C TYR A 218 -13.71 -17.41 -20.57
N LEU A 219 -13.48 -16.13 -20.29
CA LEU A 219 -14.47 -15.25 -19.68
C LEU A 219 -15.74 -15.17 -20.54
N THR A 220 -15.60 -15.10 -21.86
CA THR A 220 -16.74 -15.05 -22.77
C THR A 220 -17.53 -16.36 -22.74
N GLU A 221 -16.84 -17.50 -22.66
CA GLU A 221 -17.46 -18.83 -22.56
C GLU A 221 -18.12 -19.10 -21.19
N CYS A 222 -17.58 -18.51 -20.12
CA CYS A 222 -18.05 -18.72 -18.74
C CYS A 222 -19.09 -17.69 -18.27
N ASN A 223 -19.30 -16.61 -19.01
CA ASN A 223 -20.24 -15.52 -18.68
C ASN A 223 -21.56 -15.62 -19.46
N LEU A 224 -21.96 -16.84 -19.85
CA LEU A 224 -23.27 -17.15 -20.46
C LEU A 224 -24.32 -17.45 -19.40
#